data_AF-A0A4C1ZCS5-F1
#
_entry.id   AF-A0A4C1ZCS5-F1
#
_cell.length_a   1.000
_cell.length_b   1.000
_cell.length_c   1.000
_cell.angle_alpha   90.00
_cell.angle_beta   90.00
_cell.angle_gamma   90.00
#
_symmetry.space_group_name_H-M   'P 1'
#
loop_
_entity.id
_entity.type
_entity.pdbx_description
1 polymer ?
#
loop_
_entity_poly.entity_id
_entity_poly.type
_entity_poly.pdbx_seq_one_letter_code
_entity_poly.pdbx_strand_id
1 'polypeptide(L)'
;MLQKRKERKKAILALTEKCVLSSSSSSENTTPATSQHFPTREPQMIPGPSNQPPRKRGRRVLIKDHLAASLDVAKLNNRKAAIVLTSTLKSAGSDPAAFNINRSSVRRHRLKSRQKIAESLKKEFKSETPLTVHWDGKLIEDITGHETVDRLPILVSGNGVDQLLSVPKLNRGTGEACARAVYETIESWNLCEQIKCMCFDTPAVNTGLKNGACILLEQKMEKDMLWLACRHHVMEIMLEAIVSKSLSPSSGPDIQIFKRFKNSWSDIDQADYKAVSSDASSLQAVENIAAYIISFAQDQLNRYQPRDDYKELLNLTIIYLGGIPEKGIIQNASWSSPCQMDGKSNILSQDLFISPSVQIIQEETAISKFD
;
A
#
# COMPACT_ATOMS: atom_id res chain seq x y z
N MET A 1 -29.91 -25.20 -12.33
CA MET A 1 -29.16 -24.41 -11.32
C MET A 1 -29.41 -24.89 -9.87
N LEU A 2 -30.65 -25.18 -9.48
CA LEU A 2 -31.00 -25.66 -8.12
C LEU A 2 -30.40 -27.03 -7.75
N GLN A 3 -30.28 -27.95 -8.73
CA GLN A 3 -29.71 -29.28 -8.53
C GLN A 3 -28.21 -29.23 -8.20
N LYS A 4 -27.43 -28.47 -8.97
CA LYS A 4 -26.00 -28.18 -8.69
C LYS A 4 -25.81 -27.51 -7.31
N ARG A 5 -26.77 -26.70 -6.85
CA ARG A 5 -26.76 -26.09 -5.50
C ARG A 5 -27.00 -27.12 -4.39
N LYS A 6 -27.89 -28.10 -4.58
CA LYS A 6 -28.13 -29.20 -3.62
C LYS A 6 -26.94 -30.16 -3.54
N GLU A 7 -26.32 -30.48 -4.67
CA GLU A 7 -25.11 -31.30 -4.74
C GLU A 7 -23.92 -30.64 -4.03
N ARG A 8 -23.74 -29.32 -4.20
CA ARG A 8 -22.71 -28.53 -3.49
C ARG A 8 -22.93 -28.51 -1.97
N LYS A 9 -24.17 -28.34 -1.49
CA LYS A 9 -24.49 -28.43 -0.05
C LYS A 9 -24.20 -29.81 0.53
N LYS A 10 -24.53 -30.88 -0.20
CA LYS A 10 -24.28 -32.27 0.25
C LYS A 10 -22.79 -32.61 0.31
N ALA A 11 -22.00 -32.10 -0.64
CA ALA A 11 -20.55 -32.27 -0.65
C ALA A 11 -19.84 -31.55 0.52
N ILE A 12 -20.33 -30.36 0.90
CA ILE A 12 -19.80 -29.60 2.05
C ILE A 12 -20.06 -30.34 3.36
N LEU A 13 -21.28 -30.86 3.56
CA LEU A 13 -21.67 -31.57 4.78
C LEU A 13 -20.81 -32.84 5.02
N ALA A 14 -20.54 -33.60 3.95
CA ALA A 14 -19.70 -34.81 4.01
C ALA A 14 -18.21 -34.51 4.32
N LEU A 15 -17.72 -33.32 3.98
CA LEU A 15 -16.36 -32.87 4.31
C LEU A 15 -16.24 -32.42 5.76
N THR A 16 -17.30 -31.84 6.33
CA THR A 16 -17.34 -31.41 7.73
C THR A 16 -17.35 -32.61 8.69
N GLU A 17 -18.11 -33.67 8.41
CA GLU A 17 -18.10 -34.90 9.21
C GLU A 17 -16.74 -35.60 9.24
N LYS A 18 -16.00 -35.54 8.12
CA LYS A 18 -14.67 -36.16 8.01
C LYS A 18 -13.60 -35.44 8.83
N CYS A 19 -13.78 -34.15 9.11
CA CYS A 19 -12.80 -33.32 9.81
C CYS A 19 -12.93 -33.41 11.34
N VAL A 20 -14.11 -33.77 11.87
CA VAL A 20 -14.35 -33.90 13.31
C VAL A 20 -13.66 -35.15 13.89
N LEU A 21 -13.37 -36.16 13.07
CA LEU A 21 -12.78 -37.43 13.51
C LEU A 21 -11.24 -37.42 13.68
N SER A 22 -10.54 -36.33 13.34
CA SER A 22 -9.07 -36.31 13.28
C SER A 22 -8.37 -35.37 14.28
N SER A 23 -8.98 -35.02 15.41
CA SER A 23 -8.30 -34.24 16.45
C SER A 23 -8.35 -34.93 17.82
N SER A 24 -7.30 -35.71 18.10
CA SER A 24 -6.96 -36.22 19.43
C SER A 24 -5.62 -35.67 19.90
N SER A 25 -5.57 -35.47 21.22
CA SER A 25 -4.60 -34.88 22.14
C SER A 25 -3.09 -35.02 21.92
N SER A 26 -2.33 -34.09 22.50
CA SER A 26 -1.28 -34.43 23.50
C SER A 26 -0.78 -33.20 24.27
N SER A 27 -0.49 -33.45 25.55
CA SER A 27 -0.26 -32.53 26.66
C SER A 27 1.23 -32.49 27.07
N GLU A 28 1.57 -31.38 27.75
CA GLU A 28 2.60 -31.10 28.78
C GLU A 28 3.86 -31.98 28.93
N ASN A 29 5.00 -31.31 29.16
CA ASN A 29 5.93 -31.73 30.23
C ASN A 29 6.81 -30.58 30.75
N THR A 30 6.89 -30.53 32.07
CA THR A 30 7.70 -29.62 32.92
C THR A 30 8.80 -30.44 33.58
N THR A 31 9.99 -29.91 33.85
CA THR A 31 10.90 -30.42 34.92
C THR A 31 12.02 -29.41 35.27
N PRO A 32 12.59 -29.44 36.49
CA PRO A 32 13.16 -28.25 37.16
C PRO A 32 14.68 -28.28 37.51
N ALA A 33 15.18 -27.08 37.81
CA ALA A 33 16.25 -26.65 38.74
C ALA A 33 17.63 -27.35 38.83
N THR A 34 18.70 -26.54 38.83
CA THR A 34 19.91 -26.81 39.63
C THR A 34 20.54 -25.48 40.10
N SER A 35 20.66 -25.33 41.41
CA SER A 35 21.28 -24.20 42.11
C SER A 35 22.80 -24.41 42.26
N GLN A 36 23.61 -23.40 41.93
CA GLN A 36 25.00 -23.32 42.37
C GLN A 36 25.24 -22.04 43.17
N HIS A 37 25.78 -22.23 44.37
CA HIS A 37 25.99 -21.25 45.42
C HIS A 37 27.36 -20.59 45.20
N PHE A 38 27.39 -19.26 45.05
CA PHE A 38 28.63 -18.47 45.07
C PHE A 38 28.60 -17.49 46.26
N PRO A 39 29.75 -17.23 46.92
CA PRO A 39 29.80 -16.51 48.19
C PRO A 39 29.55 -15.01 48.04
N THR A 40 28.74 -14.48 48.94
CA THR A 40 28.33 -13.08 49.06
C THR A 40 29.53 -12.18 49.34
N ARG A 41 29.86 -11.28 48.41
CA ARG A 41 30.80 -10.17 48.63
C ARG A 41 29.97 -8.92 48.95
N GLU A 42 30.16 -8.35 50.14
CA GLU A 42 29.48 -7.14 50.58
C GLU A 42 29.65 -5.98 49.57
N PRO A 43 28.59 -5.23 49.23
CA PRO A 43 28.72 -4.06 48.39
C PRO A 43 29.36 -2.91 49.17
N GLN A 44 30.62 -2.59 48.86
CA GLN A 44 31.22 -1.31 49.25
C GLN A 44 30.46 -0.17 48.56
N MET A 45 29.80 0.67 49.34
CA MET A 45 29.12 1.87 48.88
C MET A 45 30.13 2.91 48.40
N ILE A 46 30.21 3.10 47.07
CA ILE A 46 30.84 4.28 46.48
C ILE A 46 29.76 5.37 46.36
N PRO A 47 29.88 6.54 47.02
CA PRO A 47 28.93 7.63 46.85
C PRO A 47 29.09 8.25 45.46
N GLY A 48 28.14 7.97 44.56
CA GLY A 48 28.06 8.65 43.26
C GLY A 48 27.49 10.07 43.40
N PRO A 49 27.93 11.04 42.59
CA PRO A 49 27.39 12.39 42.65
C PRO A 49 26.08 12.47 41.86
N SER A 50 24.95 12.69 42.53
CA SER A 50 23.85 13.51 42.01
C SER A 50 22.72 13.62 43.03
N ASN A 51 22.86 14.54 43.99
CA ASN A 51 21.71 15.15 44.65
C ASN A 51 21.12 16.24 43.74
N GLN A 52 20.78 15.91 42.49
CA GLN A 52 19.93 16.80 41.71
C GLN A 52 18.48 16.58 42.17
N PRO A 53 17.77 17.63 42.64
CA PRO A 53 16.36 17.52 42.93
C PRO A 53 15.62 17.03 41.67
N PRO A 54 14.60 16.17 41.80
CA PRO A 54 13.85 15.66 40.66
C PRO A 54 13.37 16.84 39.82
N ARG A 55 13.71 16.85 38.53
CA ARG A 55 13.35 17.93 37.59
C ARG A 55 11.85 18.21 37.72
N LYS A 56 11.49 19.39 38.25
CA LYS A 56 10.10 19.84 38.34
C LYS A 56 9.53 19.91 36.92
N ARG A 57 8.59 19.02 36.62
CA ARG A 57 7.96 18.96 35.30
C ARG A 57 6.89 20.05 35.22
N GLY A 58 6.93 20.86 34.17
CA GLY A 58 5.89 21.85 33.89
C GLY A 58 4.50 21.20 33.90
N ARG A 59 3.56 21.80 34.63
CA ARG A 59 2.19 21.29 34.81
C ARG A 59 1.21 21.84 33.76
N ARG A 60 1.54 22.95 33.09
CA ARG A 60 0.64 23.58 32.12
C ARG A 60 0.58 22.77 30.82
N VAL A 61 -0.63 22.41 30.40
CA VAL A 61 -0.88 21.71 29.14
C VAL A 61 -0.95 22.74 28.01
N LEU A 62 0.06 22.74 27.14
CA LEU A 62 0.07 23.58 25.94
C LEU A 62 -0.66 22.91 24.77
N ILE A 63 -0.48 21.60 24.60
CA ILE A 63 -0.89 20.85 23.40
C ILE A 63 -2.34 20.44 23.51
N LYS A 64 -3.23 21.34 23.09
CA LYS A 64 -4.67 21.08 22.88
C LYS A 64 -4.91 20.50 21.47
N ASP A 65 -6.15 20.07 21.22
CA ASP A 65 -6.53 19.37 19.98
C ASP A 65 -6.19 20.19 18.71
N HIS A 66 -6.49 21.49 18.68
CA HIS A 66 -6.13 22.37 17.55
C HIS A 66 -4.62 22.40 17.28
N LEU A 67 -3.80 22.62 18.31
CA LEU A 67 -2.34 22.64 18.15
C LEU A 67 -1.81 21.27 17.73
N ALA A 68 -2.37 20.18 18.26
CA ALA A 68 -2.00 18.83 17.83
C ALA A 68 -2.28 18.61 16.33
N ALA A 69 -3.44 19.05 15.84
CA ALA A 69 -3.81 19.00 14.43
C ALA A 69 -2.86 19.85 13.56
N SER A 70 -2.52 21.08 13.97
CA SER A 70 -1.56 21.91 13.24
C SER A 70 -0.18 21.25 13.12
N LEU A 71 0.29 20.58 14.17
CA LEU A 71 1.56 19.83 14.14
C LEU A 71 1.52 18.61 13.20
N ASP A 72 0.34 17.99 13.04
CA ASP A 72 0.11 16.90 12.10
C ASP A 72 0.16 17.40 10.65
N VAL A 73 -0.56 18.47 10.34
CA VAL A 73 -0.58 19.12 9.02
C VAL A 73 0.82 19.60 8.62
N ALA A 74 1.58 20.16 9.57
CA ALA A 74 2.96 20.59 9.35
C ALA A 74 3.96 19.42 9.21
N LYS A 75 3.51 18.16 9.25
CA LYS A 75 4.34 16.94 9.15
C LYS A 75 5.52 16.91 10.14
N LEU A 76 5.35 17.52 11.32
CA LEU A 76 6.39 17.56 12.34
C LEU A 76 6.41 16.25 13.12
N ASN A 77 7.58 15.61 13.18
CA ASN A 77 7.78 14.50 14.12
C ASN A 77 7.75 15.01 15.57
N ASN A 78 7.50 14.12 16.53
CA ASN A 78 7.32 14.51 17.94
C ASN A 78 8.52 15.24 18.56
N ARG A 79 9.74 14.99 18.06
CA ARG A 79 10.96 15.66 18.51
C ARG A 79 11.05 17.08 17.94
N LYS A 80 10.87 17.23 16.62
CA LYS A 80 10.83 18.53 15.93
C LYS A 80 9.72 19.42 16.51
N ALA A 81 8.53 18.86 16.73
CA ALA A 81 7.43 19.58 17.37
C ALA A 81 7.80 20.10 18.77
N ALA A 82 8.44 19.28 19.62
CA ALA A 82 8.89 19.73 20.94
C ALA A 82 9.92 20.87 20.85
N ILE A 83 10.86 20.80 19.90
CA ILE A 83 11.89 21.82 19.68
C ILE A 83 11.24 23.14 19.22
N VAL A 84 10.37 23.08 18.21
CA VAL A 84 9.66 24.27 17.70
C VAL A 84 8.86 24.92 18.81
N LEU A 85 8.01 24.16 19.52
CA LEU A 85 7.20 24.69 20.63
C LEU A 85 8.04 25.32 21.74
N THR A 86 9.17 24.70 22.10
CA THR A 86 10.08 25.24 23.12
C THR A 86 10.68 26.56 22.68
N SER A 87 11.12 26.64 21.41
CA SER A 87 11.75 27.85 20.86
C SER A 87 10.74 28.98 20.69
N THR A 88 9.52 28.67 20.26
CA THR A 88 8.41 29.63 20.17
C THR A 88 8.07 30.21 21.54
N LEU A 89 7.98 29.40 22.59
CA LEU A 89 7.70 29.90 23.95
C LEU A 89 8.78 30.86 24.44
N LYS A 90 10.06 30.51 24.26
CA LYS A 90 11.18 31.41 24.62
C LYS A 90 11.09 32.74 23.88
N SER A 91 10.81 32.69 22.59
CA SER A 91 10.69 33.89 21.74
C SER A 91 9.50 34.75 22.15
N ALA A 92 8.41 34.13 22.63
CA ALA A 92 7.23 34.81 23.16
C ALA A 92 7.38 35.26 24.63
N GLY A 93 8.58 35.22 25.22
CA GLY A 93 8.85 35.64 26.59
C GLY A 93 8.30 34.71 27.69
N SER A 94 7.87 33.50 27.33
CA SER A 94 7.35 32.50 28.27
C SER A 94 8.42 31.49 28.65
N ASP A 95 8.48 31.11 29.93
CA ASP A 95 9.37 30.02 30.39
C ASP A 95 8.86 28.64 29.92
N PRO A 96 9.59 27.92 29.05
CA PRO A 96 9.18 26.58 28.62
C PRO A 96 9.11 25.56 29.75
N ALA A 97 9.86 25.74 30.84
CA ALA A 97 9.85 24.81 31.98
C ALA A 97 8.49 24.81 32.72
N ALA A 98 7.69 25.87 32.57
CA ALA A 98 6.33 25.94 33.09
C ALA A 98 5.35 24.99 32.36
N PHE A 99 5.67 24.55 31.15
CA PHE A 99 4.78 23.76 30.28
C PHE A 99 5.23 22.30 30.15
N ASN A 100 4.28 21.40 29.93
CA ASN A 100 4.55 19.98 29.74
C ASN A 100 5.00 19.66 28.30
N ILE A 101 6.10 20.26 27.85
CA ILE A 101 6.59 20.15 26.48
C ILE A 101 7.84 19.28 26.46
N ASN A 102 7.62 18.03 26.08
CA ASN A 102 8.67 17.06 25.78
C ASN A 102 8.13 16.09 24.75
N ARG A 103 9.02 15.35 24.07
CA ARG A 103 8.66 14.38 23.02
C ARG A 103 7.49 13.47 23.44
N SER A 104 7.55 12.90 24.65
CA SER A 104 6.54 11.95 25.13
C SER A 104 5.20 12.62 25.39
N SER A 105 5.19 13.84 25.94
CA SER A 105 3.98 14.63 26.14
C SER A 105 3.36 15.06 24.82
N VAL A 106 4.15 15.50 23.85
CA VAL A 106 3.69 15.78 22.47
C VAL A 106 3.04 14.54 21.87
N ARG A 107 3.72 13.39 21.93
CA ARG A 107 3.19 12.12 21.42
C ARG A 107 1.85 11.77 22.05
N ARG A 108 1.73 11.80 23.37
CA ARG A 108 0.49 11.44 24.09
C ARG A 108 -0.68 12.35 23.73
N HIS A 109 -0.46 13.67 23.67
CA HIS A 109 -1.53 14.61 23.31
C HIS A 109 -1.97 14.44 21.86
N ARG A 110 -1.03 14.22 20.92
CA ARG A 110 -1.35 13.93 19.52
C ARG A 110 -2.14 12.63 19.36
N LEU A 111 -1.73 11.56 20.05
CA LEU A 111 -2.47 10.29 20.03
C LEU A 111 -3.91 10.47 20.55
N LYS A 112 -4.08 11.16 21.68
CA LYS A 112 -5.40 11.46 22.24
C LYS A 112 -6.24 12.32 21.28
N SER A 113 -5.64 13.33 20.65
CA SER A 113 -6.33 14.18 19.67
C SER A 113 -6.78 13.39 18.45
N ARG A 114 -5.93 12.54 17.88
CA ARG A 114 -6.26 11.69 16.73
C ARG A 114 -7.32 10.66 17.06
N GLN A 115 -7.28 10.08 18.25
CA GLN A 115 -8.31 9.17 18.74
C GLN A 115 -9.68 9.87 18.78
N LYS A 116 -9.75 11.07 19.36
CA LYS A 116 -11.00 11.85 19.37
C LYS A 116 -11.51 12.15 17.96
N ILE A 117 -10.62 12.53 17.04
CA ILE A 117 -10.99 12.79 15.64
C ILE A 117 -11.57 11.53 15.00
N ALA A 118 -10.90 10.38 15.16
CA ALA A 118 -11.38 9.11 14.63
C ALA A 118 -12.74 8.69 15.23
N GLU A 119 -12.93 8.86 16.53
CA GLU A 119 -14.19 8.59 17.22
C GLU A 119 -15.31 9.53 16.72
N SER A 120 -15.02 10.82 16.52
CA SER A 120 -15.98 11.79 15.97
C SER A 120 -16.37 11.42 14.55
N LEU A 121 -15.39 11.16 13.68
CA LEU A 121 -15.61 10.75 12.30
C LEU A 121 -16.50 9.50 12.23
N LYS A 122 -16.19 8.49 13.04
CA LYS A 122 -16.95 7.24 13.09
C LYS A 122 -18.39 7.46 13.59
N LYS A 123 -18.59 8.35 14.55
CA LYS A 123 -19.93 8.67 15.09
C LYS A 123 -20.76 9.50 14.12
N GLU A 124 -20.14 10.42 13.41
CA GLU A 124 -20.78 11.34 12.45
C GLU A 124 -21.08 10.66 11.13
N PHE A 125 -20.27 9.69 10.72
CA PHE A 125 -20.44 8.98 9.47
C PHE A 125 -21.71 8.12 9.48
N LYS A 126 -22.64 8.47 8.59
CA LYS A 126 -23.84 7.69 8.28
C LYS A 126 -24.02 7.69 6.78
N SER A 127 -24.34 6.52 6.23
CA SER A 127 -24.65 6.37 4.82
C SER A 127 -26.01 5.71 4.66
N GLU A 128 -26.85 6.30 3.82
CA GLU A 128 -28.11 5.71 3.36
C GLU A 128 -27.97 5.10 1.96
N THR A 129 -26.87 5.40 1.27
CA THR A 129 -26.58 4.86 -0.06
C THR A 129 -25.97 3.47 0.01
N PRO A 130 -26.22 2.61 -0.98
CA PRO A 130 -25.43 1.39 -1.20
C PRO A 130 -23.94 1.70 -1.29
N LEU A 131 -23.14 0.93 -0.58
CA LEU A 131 -21.68 1.09 -0.50
C LEU A 131 -20.96 -0.12 -1.08
N THR A 132 -19.77 0.15 -1.61
CA THR A 132 -18.75 -0.84 -1.95
C THR A 132 -17.68 -0.80 -0.88
N VAL A 133 -17.37 -1.94 -0.25
CA VAL A 133 -16.18 -2.04 0.59
C VAL A 133 -14.98 -2.38 -0.28
N HIS A 134 -13.85 -1.72 -0.06
CA HIS A 134 -12.58 -1.98 -0.74
C HIS A 134 -11.52 -2.33 0.29
N TRP A 135 -10.64 -3.25 -0.08
CA TRP A 135 -9.42 -3.52 0.69
C TRP A 135 -8.25 -3.80 -0.24
N ASP A 136 -7.07 -3.36 0.19
CA ASP A 136 -5.80 -3.59 -0.46
C ASP A 136 -4.76 -3.88 0.63
N GLY A 137 -3.95 -4.91 0.45
CA GLY A 137 -2.97 -5.36 1.44
C GLY A 137 -1.58 -4.83 1.11
N LYS A 138 -0.87 -4.30 2.12
CA LYS A 138 0.51 -3.83 1.92
C LYS A 138 1.42 -4.22 3.07
N LEU A 139 2.55 -4.84 2.73
CA LEU A 139 3.64 -5.07 3.67
C LEU A 139 4.35 -3.74 3.96
N ILE A 140 4.36 -3.34 5.23
CA ILE A 140 5.01 -2.11 5.72
C ILE A 140 5.86 -2.48 6.94
N GLU A 141 7.00 -1.82 7.13
CA GLU A 141 7.77 -1.95 8.37
C GLU A 141 6.92 -1.58 9.60
N ASP A 142 7.01 -2.37 10.66
CA ASP A 142 6.35 -2.04 11.91
C ASP A 142 6.97 -0.77 12.51
N ILE A 143 6.21 -0.12 13.39
CA ILE A 143 6.61 1.13 14.06
C ILE A 143 7.91 0.95 14.88
N THR A 144 8.23 -0.29 15.26
CA THR A 144 9.46 -0.67 15.96
C THR A 144 10.66 -0.88 15.03
N GLY A 145 10.43 -1.04 13.72
CA GLY A 145 11.46 -1.23 12.69
C GLY A 145 12.10 -2.62 12.64
N HIS A 146 11.57 -3.58 13.40
CA HIS A 146 12.18 -4.92 13.51
C HIS A 146 11.49 -5.98 12.64
N GLU A 147 10.26 -5.73 12.18
CA GLU A 147 9.44 -6.70 11.47
C GLU A 147 8.66 -6.02 10.35
N THR A 148 8.42 -6.73 9.25
CA THR A 148 7.45 -6.33 8.23
C THR A 148 6.08 -6.85 8.62
N VAL A 149 5.07 -5.99 8.58
CA VAL A 149 3.70 -6.31 8.97
C VAL A 149 2.76 -6.03 7.83
N ASP A 150 1.75 -6.87 7.68
CA ASP A 150 0.70 -6.62 6.69
C ASP A 150 -0.28 -5.59 7.25
N ARG A 151 -0.48 -4.52 6.50
CA ARG A 151 -1.45 -3.47 6.76
C ARG A 151 -2.52 -3.55 5.69
N LEU A 152 -3.76 -3.68 6.13
CA LEU A 152 -4.90 -3.80 5.24
C LEU A 152 -5.77 -2.54 5.34
N PRO A 153 -5.50 -1.47 4.56
CA PRO A 153 -6.47 -0.41 4.37
C PRO A 153 -7.84 -0.95 3.98
N ILE A 154 -8.88 -0.50 4.70
CA ILE A 154 -10.28 -0.81 4.44
C ILE A 154 -11.02 0.51 4.29
N LEU A 155 -11.63 0.72 3.13
CA LEU A 155 -12.42 1.91 2.83
C LEU A 155 -13.77 1.52 2.25
N VAL A 156 -14.70 2.46 2.29
CA VAL A 156 -15.99 2.33 1.60
C VAL A 156 -16.18 3.47 0.63
N SER A 157 -16.78 3.16 -0.51
CA SER A 157 -17.18 4.17 -1.49
C SER A 157 -18.60 3.97 -1.97
N GLY A 158 -19.23 5.04 -2.41
CA GLY A 158 -20.60 5.06 -2.91
C GLY A 158 -20.92 6.42 -3.54
N ASN A 159 -22.21 6.69 -3.76
CA ASN A 159 -22.62 7.97 -4.34
C ASN A 159 -22.25 9.14 -3.43
N GLY A 160 -21.24 9.92 -3.81
CA GLY A 160 -20.72 11.03 -3.00
C GLY A 160 -19.99 10.60 -1.72
N VAL A 161 -19.68 9.31 -1.57
CA VAL A 161 -19.02 8.75 -0.38
C VAL A 161 -17.67 8.17 -0.77
N ASP A 162 -16.64 8.60 -0.05
CA ASP A 162 -15.31 7.99 -0.04
C ASP A 162 -14.74 8.12 1.37
N GLN A 163 -14.66 7.02 2.11
CA GLN A 163 -14.31 7.02 3.53
C GLN A 163 -13.39 5.86 3.89
N LEU A 164 -12.19 6.19 4.38
CA LEU A 164 -11.31 5.22 5.03
C LEU A 164 -11.90 4.82 6.39
N LEU A 165 -12.12 3.53 6.61
CA LEU A 165 -12.68 2.99 7.85
C LEU A 165 -11.61 2.57 8.85
N SER A 166 -10.56 1.88 8.36
CA SER A 166 -9.49 1.36 9.22
C SER A 166 -8.27 0.95 8.40
N VAL A 167 -7.15 0.74 9.09
CA VAL A 167 -5.91 0.14 8.54
C VAL A 167 -5.38 -0.92 9.53
N PRO A 168 -6.11 -2.02 9.76
CA PRO A 168 -5.70 -3.07 10.70
C PRO A 168 -4.31 -3.64 10.40
N LYS A 169 -3.60 -4.02 11.47
CA LYS A 169 -2.42 -4.90 11.39
C LYS A 169 -2.93 -6.33 11.22
N LEU A 170 -2.46 -7.04 10.21
CA LEU A 170 -2.66 -8.47 10.09
C LEU A 170 -1.36 -9.18 10.49
N ASN A 171 -1.48 -10.26 11.26
CA ASN A 171 -0.33 -11.13 11.57
C ASN A 171 0.13 -11.90 10.32
N ARG A 172 -0.81 -12.21 9.41
CA ARG A 172 -0.59 -12.84 8.12
C ARG A 172 -1.65 -12.34 7.13
N GLY A 173 -1.26 -12.12 5.88
CA GLY A 173 -2.17 -11.78 4.78
C GLY A 173 -2.89 -12.99 4.21
N THR A 174 -3.59 -13.77 5.04
CA THR A 174 -4.44 -14.88 4.55
C THR A 174 -5.84 -14.35 4.22
N GLY A 175 -6.55 -15.03 3.30
CA GLY A 175 -7.90 -14.62 2.92
C GLY A 175 -8.87 -14.59 4.11
N GLU A 176 -8.72 -15.53 5.06
CA GLU A 176 -9.47 -15.54 6.31
C GLU A 176 -9.17 -14.34 7.22
N ALA A 177 -7.89 -13.99 7.38
CA ALA A 177 -7.49 -12.83 8.18
C ALA A 177 -8.02 -11.53 7.56
N CYS A 178 -7.95 -11.41 6.23
CA CYS A 178 -8.51 -10.28 5.49
C CYS A 178 -10.04 -10.20 5.66
N ALA A 179 -10.77 -11.29 5.36
CA ALA A 179 -12.23 -11.32 5.48
C ALA A 179 -12.70 -10.99 6.90
N ARG A 180 -12.04 -11.54 7.91
CA ARG A 180 -12.35 -11.25 9.31
C ARG A 180 -12.11 -9.78 9.65
N ALA A 181 -10.96 -9.21 9.27
CA ALA A 181 -10.65 -7.80 9.53
C ALA A 181 -11.63 -6.85 8.81
N VAL A 182 -12.01 -7.17 7.58
CA VAL A 182 -13.01 -6.43 6.80
C VAL A 182 -14.38 -6.49 7.49
N TYR A 183 -14.85 -7.68 7.84
CA TYR A 183 -16.12 -7.88 8.55
C TYR A 183 -16.17 -7.12 9.88
N GLU A 184 -15.18 -7.32 10.75
CA GLU A 184 -15.09 -6.63 12.05
C GLU A 184 -15.08 -5.11 11.88
N THR A 185 -14.43 -4.61 10.83
CA THR A 185 -14.43 -3.17 10.51
C THR A 185 -15.83 -2.70 10.11
N ILE A 186 -16.48 -3.37 9.15
CA ILE A 186 -17.84 -3.03 8.70
C ILE A 186 -18.84 -3.04 9.86
N GLU A 187 -18.80 -4.10 10.68
CA GLU A 187 -19.66 -4.27 11.85
C GLU A 187 -19.44 -3.16 12.86
N SER A 188 -18.17 -2.85 13.17
CA SER A 188 -17.85 -1.80 14.13
C SER A 188 -18.35 -0.42 13.69
N TRP A 189 -18.45 -0.17 12.39
CA TRP A 189 -18.98 1.07 11.80
C TRP A 189 -20.50 1.03 11.56
N ASN A 190 -21.17 -0.08 11.90
CA ASN A 190 -22.59 -0.31 11.68
C ASN A 190 -23.01 -0.13 10.21
N LEU A 191 -22.19 -0.65 9.28
CA LEU A 191 -22.41 -0.53 7.83
C LEU A 191 -22.89 -1.83 7.19
N CYS A 192 -23.18 -2.87 8.00
CA CYS A 192 -23.51 -4.19 7.48
C CYS A 192 -24.60 -4.14 6.42
N GLU A 193 -25.67 -3.37 6.62
CA GLU A 193 -26.77 -3.26 5.66
C GLU A 193 -26.42 -2.51 4.38
N GLN A 194 -25.61 -1.45 4.49
CA GLN A 194 -25.24 -0.55 3.39
C GLN A 194 -24.29 -1.20 2.40
N ILE A 195 -23.42 -2.10 2.86
CA ILE A 195 -22.46 -2.79 1.99
C ILE A 195 -23.21 -3.71 1.01
N LYS A 196 -23.17 -3.41 -0.29
CA LYS A 196 -23.77 -4.25 -1.34
C LYS A 196 -22.73 -4.86 -2.28
N CYS A 197 -21.56 -4.21 -2.38
CA CYS A 197 -20.48 -4.63 -3.26
C CYS A 197 -19.18 -4.77 -2.47
N MET A 198 -18.26 -5.56 -3.01
CA MET A 198 -16.86 -5.62 -2.59
C MET A 198 -15.95 -5.37 -3.78
N CYS A 199 -14.87 -4.64 -3.57
CA CYS A 199 -13.83 -4.40 -4.55
C CYS A 199 -12.48 -4.88 -3.99
N PHE A 200 -11.79 -5.68 -4.78
CA PHE A 200 -10.63 -6.45 -4.32
C PHE A 200 -9.69 -6.78 -5.48
N ASP A 201 -8.41 -6.98 -5.19
CA ASP A 201 -7.46 -7.49 -6.17
C ASP A 201 -7.71 -8.96 -6.47
N THR A 202 -7.30 -9.42 -7.65
CA THR A 202 -7.58 -10.79 -8.10
C THR A 202 -6.66 -11.94 -7.60
N PRO A 203 -5.64 -11.77 -6.72
CA PRO A 203 -4.86 -12.93 -6.30
C PRO A 203 -5.72 -13.93 -5.51
N ALA A 204 -5.25 -15.18 -5.48
CA ALA A 204 -5.97 -16.31 -4.88
C ALA A 204 -6.33 -16.11 -3.39
N VAL A 205 -5.59 -15.25 -2.68
CA VAL A 205 -5.92 -14.84 -1.30
C VAL A 205 -7.31 -14.20 -1.20
N ASN A 206 -7.74 -13.44 -2.21
CA ASN A 206 -9.06 -12.81 -2.25
C ASN A 206 -10.08 -13.71 -2.96
N THR A 207 -9.70 -14.33 -4.08
CA THR A 207 -10.61 -15.02 -5.01
C THR A 207 -10.71 -16.53 -4.84
N GLY A 208 -9.87 -17.14 -3.98
CA GLY A 208 -9.78 -18.58 -3.81
C GLY A 208 -11.10 -19.25 -3.40
N LEU A 209 -11.42 -20.39 -4.02
CA LEU A 209 -12.74 -21.05 -3.87
C LEU A 209 -13.07 -21.53 -2.44
N LYS A 210 -12.06 -21.83 -1.61
CA LYS A 210 -12.23 -22.35 -0.26
C LYS A 210 -11.92 -21.32 0.83
N ASN A 211 -10.78 -20.63 0.68
CA ASN A 211 -10.22 -19.73 1.69
C ASN A 211 -10.05 -18.30 1.17
N GLY A 212 -10.67 -17.95 0.05
CA GLY A 212 -10.63 -16.61 -0.52
C GLY A 212 -11.42 -15.63 0.36
N ALA A 213 -10.84 -14.44 0.57
CA ALA A 213 -11.45 -13.41 1.40
C ALA A 213 -12.89 -13.08 0.98
N CYS A 214 -13.20 -13.06 -0.31
CA CYS A 214 -14.52 -12.71 -0.82
C CYS A 214 -15.60 -13.70 -0.37
N ILE A 215 -15.34 -15.00 -0.52
CA ILE A 215 -16.27 -16.07 -0.12
C ILE A 215 -16.48 -16.06 1.39
N LEU A 216 -15.38 -15.92 2.15
CA LEU A 216 -15.44 -15.90 3.61
C LEU A 216 -16.17 -14.65 4.11
N LEU A 217 -16.05 -13.51 3.41
CA LEU A 217 -16.77 -12.29 3.75
C LEU A 217 -18.27 -12.43 3.49
N GLU A 218 -18.70 -12.96 2.35
CA GLU A 218 -20.13 -13.22 2.09
C GLU A 218 -20.75 -14.17 3.12
N GLN A 219 -20.01 -15.22 3.51
CA GLN A 219 -20.43 -16.14 4.56
C GLN A 219 -20.60 -15.43 5.91
N LYS A 220 -19.68 -14.55 6.28
CA LYS A 220 -19.76 -13.76 7.53
C LYS A 220 -20.88 -12.73 7.50
N MET A 221 -21.11 -12.10 6.34
CA MET A 221 -22.16 -11.11 6.14
C MET A 221 -23.55 -11.74 5.93
N GLU A 222 -23.61 -13.07 5.80
CA GLU A 222 -24.81 -13.87 5.53
C GLU A 222 -25.65 -13.36 4.34
N LYS A 223 -24.97 -12.85 3.31
CA LYS A 223 -25.61 -12.32 2.11
C LYS A 223 -24.74 -12.41 0.88
N ASP A 224 -25.40 -12.44 -0.26
CA ASP A 224 -24.76 -12.31 -1.56
C ASP A 224 -24.33 -10.86 -1.78
N MET A 225 -23.12 -10.67 -2.31
CA MET A 225 -22.57 -9.36 -2.62
C MET A 225 -22.08 -9.31 -4.06
N LEU A 226 -22.07 -8.11 -4.67
CA LEU A 226 -21.49 -7.96 -6.00
C LEU A 226 -19.96 -7.92 -5.91
N TRP A 227 -19.31 -8.81 -6.64
CA TRP A 227 -17.84 -8.90 -6.71
C TRP A 227 -17.31 -8.00 -7.81
N LEU A 228 -16.55 -6.98 -7.42
CA LEU A 228 -15.93 -6.02 -8.33
C LEU A 228 -14.42 -6.26 -8.32
N ALA A 229 -13.94 -7.15 -9.19
CA ALA A 229 -12.51 -7.35 -9.37
C ALA A 229 -11.85 -6.01 -9.77
N CYS A 230 -10.73 -5.69 -9.11
CA CYS A 230 -10.01 -4.44 -9.33
C CYS A 230 -9.55 -4.33 -10.79
N ARG A 231 -10.13 -3.36 -11.52
CA ARG A 231 -9.80 -3.13 -12.94
C ARG A 231 -8.32 -2.75 -13.14
N HIS A 232 -7.73 -2.04 -12.18
CA HIS A 232 -6.32 -1.69 -12.24
C HIS A 232 -5.44 -2.93 -12.26
N HIS A 233 -5.70 -3.87 -11.35
CA HIS A 233 -4.92 -5.11 -11.27
C HIS A 233 -5.19 -6.02 -12.49
N VAL A 234 -6.40 -6.06 -13.03
CA VAL A 234 -6.68 -6.76 -14.30
C VAL A 234 -5.85 -6.18 -15.45
N MET A 235 -5.80 -4.84 -15.57
CA MET A 235 -5.00 -4.18 -16.60
C MET A 235 -3.49 -4.41 -16.39
N GLU A 236 -3.02 -4.41 -15.15
CA GLU A 236 -1.63 -4.75 -14.79
C GLU A 236 -1.26 -6.16 -15.26
N ILE A 237 -2.11 -7.17 -15.02
CA ILE A 237 -1.88 -8.54 -15.49
C ILE A 237 -1.81 -8.60 -17.02
N MET A 238 -2.68 -7.87 -17.72
CA MET A 238 -2.63 -7.80 -19.19
C MET A 238 -1.34 -7.16 -19.68
N LEU A 239 -0.89 -6.07 -19.04
CA LEU A 239 0.37 -5.41 -19.36
C LEU A 239 1.56 -6.33 -19.06
N GLU A 240 1.55 -7.04 -17.93
CA GLU A 240 2.59 -8.01 -17.57
C GLU A 240 2.72 -9.11 -18.65
N ALA A 241 1.62 -9.63 -19.17
CA ALA A 241 1.64 -10.63 -20.22
C ALA A 241 2.29 -10.12 -21.52
N ILE A 242 2.04 -8.85 -21.89
CA ILE A 242 2.67 -8.21 -23.04
C ILE A 242 4.16 -7.99 -22.78
N VAL A 243 4.50 -7.37 -21.64
CA VAL A 243 5.88 -7.05 -21.26
C VAL A 243 6.73 -8.32 -21.14
N SER A 244 6.19 -9.39 -20.57
CA SER A 244 6.89 -10.68 -20.43
C SER A 244 7.15 -11.37 -21.77
N LYS A 245 6.38 -11.05 -22.81
CA LYS A 245 6.63 -11.52 -24.18
C LYS A 245 7.62 -10.63 -24.92
N SER A 246 7.57 -9.32 -24.67
CA SER A 246 8.42 -8.32 -25.32
C SER A 246 9.82 -8.24 -24.72
N LEU A 247 9.97 -8.52 -23.42
CA LEU A 247 11.24 -8.56 -22.70
C LEU A 247 11.66 -10.00 -22.43
N SER A 248 12.95 -10.23 -22.26
CA SER A 248 13.45 -11.55 -21.86
C SER A 248 12.82 -12.00 -20.54
N PRO A 249 12.46 -13.29 -20.38
CA PRO A 249 11.89 -13.79 -19.13
C PRO A 249 12.78 -13.43 -17.94
N SER A 250 12.20 -12.83 -16.90
CA SER A 250 12.89 -12.67 -15.63
C SER A 250 12.59 -13.87 -14.73
N SER A 251 13.64 -14.46 -14.16
CA SER A 251 13.52 -15.52 -13.14
C SER A 251 13.34 -14.96 -11.72
N GLY A 252 13.31 -13.63 -11.56
CA GLY A 252 13.16 -12.94 -10.28
C GLY A 252 12.09 -11.84 -10.31
N PRO A 253 11.75 -11.28 -9.14
CA PRO A 253 10.72 -10.24 -9.02
C PRO A 253 11.11 -8.93 -9.72
N ASP A 254 12.40 -8.71 -9.94
CA ASP A 254 12.91 -7.56 -10.67
C ASP A 254 13.16 -7.92 -12.14
N ILE A 255 12.68 -7.11 -13.07
CA ILE A 255 13.13 -7.20 -14.47
C ILE A 255 14.51 -6.55 -14.57
N GLN A 256 15.51 -7.34 -14.99
CA GLN A 256 16.92 -6.94 -14.91
C GLN A 256 17.24 -5.65 -15.66
N ILE A 257 16.60 -5.40 -16.81
CA ILE A 257 16.80 -4.16 -17.57
C ILE A 257 16.42 -2.93 -16.74
N PHE A 258 15.30 -2.97 -16.01
CA PHE A 258 14.88 -1.87 -15.14
C PHE A 258 15.77 -1.72 -13.93
N LYS A 259 16.29 -2.82 -13.37
CA LYS A 259 17.25 -2.78 -12.27
C LYS A 259 18.57 -2.13 -12.68
N ARG A 260 19.12 -2.51 -13.82
CA ARG A 260 20.34 -1.92 -14.40
C ARG A 260 20.14 -0.43 -14.70
N PHE A 261 19.01 -0.09 -15.30
CA PHE A 261 18.64 1.30 -15.58
C PHE A 261 18.54 2.14 -14.30
N LYS A 262 17.82 1.66 -13.28
CA LYS A 262 17.71 2.33 -11.98
C LYS A 262 19.07 2.58 -11.34
N ASN A 263 19.96 1.57 -11.36
CA ASN A 263 21.29 1.69 -10.78
C ASN A 263 22.18 2.67 -11.54
N SER A 264 21.98 2.81 -12.86
CA SER A 264 22.75 3.71 -13.71
C SER A 264 22.13 5.11 -13.83
N TRP A 265 20.99 5.35 -13.19
CA TRP A 265 20.21 6.57 -13.37
C TRP A 265 20.98 7.86 -13.03
N SER A 266 21.90 7.81 -12.06
CA SER A 266 22.77 8.95 -11.71
C SER A 266 23.78 9.30 -12.78
N ASP A 267 24.12 8.35 -13.65
CA ASP A 267 25.20 8.45 -14.63
C ASP A 267 24.66 8.77 -16.03
N ILE A 268 23.33 8.76 -16.18
CA ILE A 268 22.63 9.12 -17.43
C ILE A 268 22.39 10.64 -17.43
N ASP A 269 22.76 11.30 -18.53
CA ASP A 269 22.42 12.71 -18.73
C ASP A 269 20.90 12.83 -18.94
N GLN A 270 20.21 13.40 -17.96
CA GLN A 270 18.77 13.59 -17.99
C GLN A 270 18.34 14.77 -18.88
N ALA A 271 19.30 15.62 -19.30
CA ALA A 271 19.02 16.69 -20.25
C ALA A 271 19.08 16.21 -21.71
N ASP A 272 19.77 15.10 -21.97
CA ASP A 272 19.91 14.53 -23.31
C ASP A 272 18.94 13.35 -23.51
N TYR A 273 18.10 13.45 -24.54
CA TYR A 273 17.22 12.36 -24.94
C TYR A 273 17.11 12.33 -26.46
N LYS A 274 16.93 11.12 -26.99
CA LYS A 274 16.79 10.87 -28.42
C LYS A 274 15.41 10.31 -28.70
N ALA A 275 14.70 10.93 -29.65
CA ALA A 275 13.49 10.35 -30.20
C ALA A 275 13.85 9.08 -31.01
N VAL A 276 12.84 8.25 -31.25
CA VAL A 276 12.93 6.99 -32.00
C VAL A 276 13.54 7.17 -33.38
N SER A 277 13.38 8.35 -33.98
CA SER A 277 14.00 8.73 -35.26
C SER A 277 15.53 8.65 -35.27
N SER A 278 16.15 8.62 -34.09
CA SER A 278 17.61 8.51 -33.95
C SER A 278 18.12 7.08 -34.04
N ASP A 279 17.24 6.08 -34.04
CA ASP A 279 17.56 4.65 -34.19
C ASP A 279 16.77 4.05 -35.36
N ALA A 280 17.46 3.70 -36.44
CA ALA A 280 16.82 3.24 -37.67
C ALA A 280 15.96 1.97 -37.48
N SER A 281 16.43 1.02 -36.65
CA SER A 281 15.69 -0.20 -36.33
C SER A 281 14.40 0.08 -35.58
N SER A 282 14.44 0.92 -34.55
CA SER A 282 13.27 1.28 -33.74
C SER A 282 12.30 2.12 -34.55
N LEU A 283 12.80 3.02 -35.41
CA LEU A 283 11.96 3.81 -36.30
C LEU A 283 11.15 2.92 -37.24
N GLN A 284 11.79 1.94 -37.88
CA GLN A 284 11.12 1.00 -38.78
C GLN A 284 9.99 0.22 -38.09
N ALA A 285 10.15 -0.09 -36.80
CA ALA A 285 9.14 -0.80 -36.02
C ALA A 285 7.89 0.05 -35.74
N VAL A 286 8.01 1.38 -35.71
CA VAL A 286 6.91 2.29 -35.31
C VAL A 286 6.45 3.25 -36.41
N GLU A 287 7.14 3.34 -37.53
CA GLU A 287 6.89 4.34 -38.59
C GLU A 287 5.42 4.38 -39.04
N ASN A 288 4.79 3.21 -39.17
CA ASN A 288 3.43 3.07 -39.67
C ASN A 288 2.35 3.38 -38.61
N ILE A 289 2.73 3.48 -37.32
CA ILE A 289 1.82 3.68 -36.20
C ILE A 289 2.11 4.95 -35.40
N ALA A 290 3.28 5.57 -35.58
CA ALA A 290 3.76 6.67 -34.75
C ALA A 290 2.80 7.87 -34.76
N ALA A 291 2.38 8.33 -35.94
CA ALA A 291 1.45 9.46 -36.08
C ALA A 291 0.09 9.20 -35.39
N TYR A 292 -0.43 7.98 -35.55
CA TYR A 292 -1.67 7.57 -34.91
C TYR A 292 -1.55 7.54 -33.38
N ILE A 293 -0.46 6.96 -32.84
CA ILE A 293 -0.24 6.88 -31.40
C ILE A 293 -0.03 8.27 -30.79
N ILE A 294 0.69 9.17 -31.47
CA ILE A 294 0.85 10.57 -31.02
C ILE A 294 -0.52 11.25 -30.94
N SER A 295 -1.34 11.15 -31.99
CA SER A 295 -2.68 11.73 -32.00
C SER A 295 -3.57 11.16 -30.89
N PHE A 296 -3.52 9.85 -30.67
CA PHE A 296 -4.22 9.20 -29.57
C PHE A 296 -3.76 9.75 -28.22
N ALA A 297 -2.44 9.83 -27.99
CA ALA A 297 -1.90 10.28 -26.72
C ALA A 297 -2.25 11.74 -26.41
N GLN A 298 -2.24 12.60 -27.43
CA GLN A 298 -2.67 14.01 -27.32
C GLN A 298 -4.16 14.13 -26.98
N ASP A 299 -5.03 13.36 -27.63
CA ASP A 299 -6.46 13.32 -27.28
C ASP A 299 -6.67 12.81 -25.85
N GLN A 300 -5.93 11.79 -25.42
CA GLN A 300 -6.02 11.28 -24.04
C GLN A 300 -5.53 12.29 -23.00
N LEU A 301 -4.50 13.10 -23.29
CA LEU A 301 -4.03 14.16 -22.39
C LEU A 301 -5.06 15.28 -22.20
N ASN A 302 -5.90 15.52 -23.21
CA ASN A 302 -7.01 16.46 -23.15
C ASN A 302 -8.23 15.92 -22.38
N ARG A 303 -8.24 14.62 -22.04
CA ARG A 303 -9.27 13.98 -21.24
C ARG A 303 -8.85 13.84 -19.78
N TYR A 304 -9.82 13.55 -18.91
CA TYR A 304 -9.53 13.25 -17.51
C TYR A 304 -8.67 11.98 -17.40
N GLN A 305 -7.47 12.14 -16.86
CA GLN A 305 -6.59 11.03 -16.49
C GLN A 305 -6.64 10.83 -14.97
N PRO A 306 -7.01 9.63 -14.49
CA PRO A 306 -7.23 9.37 -13.07
C PRO A 306 -5.95 9.37 -12.24
N ARG A 307 -4.77 9.27 -12.87
CA ARG A 307 -3.47 9.23 -12.22
C ARG A 307 -2.44 10.05 -13.00
N ASP A 308 -1.46 10.58 -12.29
CA ASP A 308 -0.40 11.41 -12.90
C ASP A 308 0.66 10.57 -13.64
N ASP A 309 0.90 9.33 -13.22
CA ASP A 309 1.78 8.38 -13.92
C ASP A 309 1.25 8.06 -15.34
N TYR A 310 -0.07 8.02 -15.54
CA TYR A 310 -0.67 7.85 -16.86
C TYR A 310 -0.41 9.06 -17.76
N LYS A 311 -0.51 10.27 -17.20
CA LYS A 311 -0.17 11.50 -17.95
C LYS A 311 1.31 11.51 -18.31
N GLU A 312 2.18 11.09 -17.40
CA GLU A 312 3.61 10.98 -17.66
C GLU A 312 3.90 9.98 -18.79
N LEU A 313 3.29 8.79 -18.76
CA LEU A 313 3.44 7.79 -19.83
C LEU A 313 2.99 8.33 -21.20
N LEU A 314 1.87 9.04 -21.26
CA LEU A 314 1.38 9.65 -22.50
C LEU A 314 2.36 10.70 -23.03
N ASN A 315 2.88 11.58 -22.16
CA ASN A 315 3.89 12.57 -22.54
C ASN A 315 5.18 11.91 -23.03
N LEU A 316 5.69 10.90 -22.31
CA LEU A 316 6.89 10.15 -22.70
C LEU A 316 6.71 9.42 -24.03
N THR A 317 5.51 8.89 -24.28
CA THR A 317 5.18 8.24 -25.57
C THR A 317 5.25 9.25 -26.72
N ILE A 318 4.69 10.45 -26.54
CA ILE A 318 4.76 11.53 -27.53
C ILE A 318 6.22 11.92 -27.81
N ILE A 319 7.00 12.17 -26.75
CA ILE A 319 8.42 12.55 -26.86
C ILE A 319 9.23 11.46 -27.57
N TYR A 320 9.06 10.20 -27.16
CA TYR A 320 9.76 9.06 -27.75
C TYR A 320 9.48 8.95 -29.25
N LEU A 321 8.23 9.14 -29.68
CA LEU A 321 7.83 9.08 -31.09
C LEU A 321 8.17 10.36 -31.89
N GLY A 322 8.82 11.35 -31.27
CA GLY A 322 9.24 12.59 -31.92
C GLY A 322 8.17 13.69 -31.98
N GLY A 323 7.07 13.53 -31.26
CA GLY A 323 6.06 14.57 -31.08
C GLY A 323 6.43 15.56 -29.96
N ILE A 324 5.66 16.65 -29.87
CA ILE A 324 5.83 17.70 -28.86
C ILE A 324 4.60 17.72 -27.94
N PRO A 325 4.74 17.49 -26.63
CA PRO A 325 3.64 17.63 -25.68
C PRO A 325 3.18 19.09 -25.54
N GLU A 326 1.87 19.32 -25.33
CA GLU A 326 1.29 20.67 -25.23
C GLU A 326 1.90 21.55 -24.11
N LYS A 327 2.36 20.94 -23.02
CA LYS A 327 3.00 21.65 -21.89
C LYS A 327 4.52 21.77 -22.01
N GLY A 328 5.08 21.42 -23.16
CA GLY A 328 6.52 21.27 -23.34
C GLY A 328 7.07 20.03 -22.64
N ILE A 329 8.39 19.88 -22.66
CA ILE A 329 9.08 18.69 -22.15
C ILE A 329 9.43 18.93 -20.69
N ILE A 330 8.71 18.29 -19.79
CA ILE A 330 9.01 18.28 -18.34
C ILE A 330 9.29 16.83 -17.95
N GLN A 331 10.56 16.46 -17.84
CA GLN A 331 10.95 15.17 -17.27
C GLN A 331 10.85 15.25 -15.75
N ASN A 332 9.77 14.73 -15.18
CA ASN A 332 9.62 14.59 -13.72
C ASN A 332 9.83 13.14 -13.32
N ALA A 333 11.05 12.62 -13.43
CA ALA A 333 11.37 11.30 -12.90
C ALA A 333 11.46 11.35 -11.35
N SER A 334 10.35 11.61 -10.65
CA SER A 334 10.30 11.46 -9.20
C SER A 334 10.09 9.99 -8.81
N TRP A 335 10.97 9.10 -9.30
CA TRP A 335 11.06 7.72 -8.83
C TRP A 335 11.89 7.60 -7.53
N SER A 336 12.27 8.73 -6.93
CA SER A 336 13.10 8.82 -5.74
C SER A 336 12.30 9.26 -4.51
N SER A 337 11.80 8.29 -3.75
CA SER A 337 11.91 8.39 -2.28
C SER A 337 13.21 7.69 -1.86
N PRO A 338 14.04 8.30 -1.00
CA PRO A 338 15.45 7.95 -0.84
C PRO A 338 15.66 6.77 0.10
N CYS A 339 16.06 5.63 -0.45
CA CYS A 339 16.72 4.55 0.29
C CYS A 339 17.93 4.05 -0.54
N GLN A 340 19.13 4.48 -0.13
CA GLN A 340 20.40 3.71 0.02
C GLN A 340 20.67 2.50 -0.90
N MET A 341 21.85 2.20 -1.46
CA MET A 341 23.25 2.68 -1.40
C MET A 341 24.01 2.16 -2.64
N ASP A 342 25.07 2.87 -3.00
CA ASP A 342 26.38 2.49 -3.57
C ASP A 342 26.61 1.09 -4.17
N GLY A 343 27.30 1.07 -5.32
CA GLY A 343 28.14 -0.08 -5.69
C GLY A 343 28.38 -0.29 -7.19
N LYS A 344 29.45 0.35 -7.70
CA LYS A 344 30.13 0.18 -9.01
C LYS A 344 29.93 -1.17 -9.74
N SER A 345 29.69 -1.13 -11.05
CA SER A 345 30.63 -1.65 -12.09
C SER A 345 30.01 -1.71 -13.51
N ASN A 346 30.91 -1.72 -14.49
CA ASN A 346 30.77 -1.42 -15.92
C ASN A 346 29.81 -2.32 -16.73
N ILE A 347 29.05 -1.71 -17.65
CA ILE A 347 28.25 -2.40 -18.68
C ILE A 347 29.08 -2.55 -19.97
N LEU A 348 29.14 -3.78 -20.49
CA LEU A 348 29.62 -4.12 -21.84
C LEU A 348 28.46 -4.07 -22.85
N SER A 349 28.77 -3.65 -24.08
CA SER A 349 27.83 -3.21 -25.12
C SER A 349 27.10 -4.34 -25.89
N GLN A 350 26.71 -5.46 -25.27
CA GLN A 350 26.21 -6.63 -26.02
C GLN A 350 24.75 -7.05 -25.80
N ASP A 351 23.99 -6.42 -24.91
CA ASP A 351 22.62 -6.89 -24.58
C ASP A 351 21.48 -6.11 -25.28
N LEU A 352 21.76 -5.33 -26.33
CA LEU A 352 20.77 -4.46 -27.01
C LEU A 352 20.15 -5.06 -28.29
N PHE A 353 20.12 -6.38 -28.43
CA PHE A 353 19.42 -7.03 -29.54
C PHE A 353 18.09 -7.63 -29.09
N ILE A 354 17.00 -6.87 -29.31
CA ILE A 354 15.63 -7.39 -29.29
C ILE A 354 15.36 -8.05 -30.65
N SER A 355 14.97 -9.32 -30.64
CA SER A 355 14.71 -10.12 -31.85
C SER A 355 13.49 -9.60 -32.64
N PRO A 356 13.59 -9.43 -33.98
CA PRO A 356 12.50 -8.92 -34.81
C PRO A 356 11.57 -10.06 -35.23
N SER A 357 10.72 -10.56 -34.33
CA SER A 357 9.72 -11.58 -34.69
C SER A 357 8.51 -11.54 -33.77
N VAL A 358 7.67 -10.52 -33.90
CA VAL A 358 6.29 -10.56 -33.39
C VAL A 358 5.35 -10.32 -34.57
N GLN A 359 4.89 -11.41 -35.18
CA GLN A 359 3.72 -11.38 -36.07
C GLN A 359 2.47 -11.12 -35.22
N ILE A 360 1.82 -10.00 -35.47
CA ILE A 360 0.50 -9.66 -34.91
C ILE A 360 -0.52 -10.48 -35.70
N ILE A 361 -1.15 -11.46 -35.05
CA ILE A 361 -2.32 -12.15 -35.59
C ILE A 361 -3.51 -11.19 -35.44
N GLN A 362 -4.02 -10.68 -36.55
CA GLN A 362 -5.33 -10.04 -36.60
C GLN A 362 -6.40 -11.14 -36.56
N GLU A 363 -7.25 -11.15 -35.53
CA GLU A 363 -8.53 -11.86 -35.56
C GLU A 363 -9.65 -10.82 -35.71
N GLU A 364 -10.28 -10.82 -36.89
CA GLU A 364 -11.52 -10.10 -37.19
C GLU A 364 -12.75 -10.90 -36.74
N THR A 365 -13.75 -10.16 -36.24
CA THR A 365 -15.20 -10.44 -36.20
C THR A 365 -15.77 -11.58 -35.34
N ALA A 366 -16.60 -11.20 -34.36
CA ALA A 366 -18.06 -11.45 -34.42
C ALA A 366 -18.80 -10.70 -33.28
N ILE A 367 -19.31 -9.50 -33.58
CA ILE A 367 -20.42 -8.89 -32.84
C ILE A 367 -21.70 -9.25 -33.60
N SER A 368 -22.48 -10.20 -33.09
CA SER A 368 -23.95 -10.18 -33.20
C SER A 368 -24.57 -11.25 -32.30
N LYS A 369 -25.72 -10.92 -31.72
CA LYS A 369 -26.66 -11.73 -30.90
C LYS A 369 -26.47 -11.67 -29.39
N PHE A 370 -27.04 -10.62 -28.79
CA PHE A 370 -27.93 -10.76 -27.64
C PHE A 370 -29.05 -9.72 -27.81
N ASP A 371 -30.18 -10.19 -28.32
CA ASP A 371 -31.50 -9.69 -27.92
C ASP A 371 -31.93 -10.45 -26.66
#